data_AF-A0A084QWU5-F1
#
_entry.id   AF-A0A084QWU5-F1
#
_cell.length_a   1.000
_cell.length_b   1.000
_cell.length_c   1.000
_cell.angle_alpha   90.00
_cell.angle_beta   90.00
_cell.angle_gamma   90.00
#
_symmetry.space_group_name_H-M   'P 1'
#
loop_
_entity.id
_entity.type
_entity.pdbx_description
1 polymer ?
#
loop_
_entity_poly.entity_id
_entity_poly.type
_entity_poly.pdbx_seq_one_letter_code
_entity_poly.pdbx_strand_id
1 'polypeptide(L)'
;MFGGVFMQIKDGKRHPVRFESGLFLPSEQNYDATKRELKGILYILKRLRNYLYNAYFILETDAKVLIDQINGAHKDIPAALVTRWISYILLFDFEIRHIPGDKNKVADGLSRRPKAPSDYDDQMLEQGLEEVIDFELNEIRRELNGLRLKDYLIEDYSEESH
;
A
#
# COMPACT_ATOMS: atom_id res chain seq x y z
N MET A 1 -1.12 -4.27 -16.50
CA MET A 1 -0.23 -4.96 -15.56
C MET A 1 0.31 -3.93 -14.61
N PHE A 2 0.81 -4.37 -13.46
CA PHE A 2 1.61 -3.55 -12.58
C PHE A 2 3.05 -4.08 -12.58
N GLY A 3 3.99 -3.24 -12.19
CA GLY A 3 5.41 -3.57 -12.14
C GLY A 3 6.12 -2.69 -11.12
N GLY A 4 7.13 -3.25 -10.45
CA GLY A 4 7.91 -2.54 -9.44
C GLY A 4 9.23 -3.24 -9.16
N VAL A 5 10.14 -2.50 -8.54
CA VAL A 5 11.46 -3.01 -8.17
C VAL A 5 11.76 -2.60 -6.73
N PHE A 6 12.08 -3.60 -5.91
CA PHE A 6 12.60 -3.38 -4.57
C PHE A 6 14.12 -3.24 -4.64
N MET A 7 14.63 -2.12 -4.14
CA MET A 7 16.05 -1.76 -4.22
C MET A 7 16.62 -1.51 -2.83
N GLN A 8 17.87 -1.91 -2.63
CA GLN A 8 18.66 -1.56 -1.45
C GLN A 8 19.74 -0.54 -1.82
N ILE A 9 20.13 0.30 -0.86
CA ILE A 9 21.26 1.21 -1.02
C ILE A 9 22.49 0.56 -0.39
N LYS A 10 23.51 0.31 -1.22
CA LYS A 10 24.82 -0.18 -0.77
C LYS A 10 25.91 0.66 -1.42
N ASP A 11 26.83 1.17 -0.60
CA ASP A 11 27.92 2.05 -1.02
C ASP A 11 27.43 3.29 -1.81
N GLY A 12 26.31 3.87 -1.35
CA GLY A 12 25.67 5.03 -1.99
C GLY A 12 24.99 4.74 -3.34
N LYS A 13 24.93 3.48 -3.76
CA LYS A 13 24.32 3.06 -5.04
C LYS A 13 23.10 2.19 -4.80
N ARG A 14 22.12 2.31 -5.71
CA ARG A 14 20.91 1.46 -5.70
C ARG A 14 21.23 0.12 -6.35
N HIS A 15 20.85 -0.96 -5.68
CA HIS A 15 20.97 -2.33 -6.18
C HIS A 15 19.60 -3.01 -6.14
N PRO A 16 19.13 -3.61 -7.24
CA PRO A 16 17.88 -4.36 -7.22
C PRO A 16 18.02 -5.59 -6.33
N VAL A 17 17.05 -5.78 -5.44
CA VAL A 17 16.93 -6.97 -4.59
C VAL A 17 15.89 -7.91 -5.19
N ARG A 18 14.76 -7.35 -5.64
CA ARG A 18 13.63 -8.13 -6.13
C ARG A 18 12.83 -7.33 -7.15
N PHE A 19 12.35 -8.01 -8.19
CA PHE A 19 11.44 -7.45 -9.19
C PHE A 19 10.06 -8.04 -8.98
N GLU A 20 9.04 -7.20 -9.03
CA GLU A 20 7.65 -7.61 -8.89
C GLU A 20 6.85 -7.15 -10.10
N SER A 21 5.99 -8.02 -10.60
CA SER A 21 5.06 -7.69 -11.69
C SER A 21 3.87 -8.63 -11.67
N GLY A 22 2.75 -8.18 -12.19
CA GLY A 22 1.55 -9.01 -12.25
C GLY A 22 0.41 -8.39 -13.04
N LEU A 23 -0.67 -9.16 -13.16
CA LEU A 23 -1.88 -8.75 -13.85
C LEU A 23 -2.88 -8.16 -12.85
N PHE A 24 -3.50 -7.04 -13.25
CA PHE A 24 -4.72 -6.57 -12.61
C PHE A 24 -5.86 -7.55 -12.85
N LEU A 25 -6.74 -7.76 -11.87
CA LEU A 25 -7.95 -8.56 -12.04
C LEU A 25 -8.83 -7.98 -13.16
N PRO A 26 -9.69 -8.78 -13.81
CA PRO A 26 -10.56 -8.30 -14.88
C PRO A 26 -11.39 -7.05 -14.50
N SER A 27 -11.86 -6.98 -13.25
CA SER A 27 -12.61 -5.83 -12.70
C SER A 27 -11.76 -4.56 -12.56
N GLU A 28 -10.45 -4.70 -12.42
CA GLU A 28 -9.50 -3.62 -12.15
C GLU A 28 -8.85 -3.08 -13.43
N GLN A 29 -8.95 -3.81 -14.54
CA GLN A 29 -8.39 -3.40 -15.83
C GLN A 29 -9.01 -2.11 -16.37
N ASN A 30 -10.26 -1.83 -15.99
CA ASN A 30 -11.03 -0.64 -16.39
C ASN A 30 -10.84 0.55 -15.45
N TYR A 31 -10.02 0.42 -14.40
CA TYR A 31 -9.70 1.55 -13.54
C TYR A 31 -8.94 2.64 -14.31
N ASP A 32 -9.15 3.89 -13.90
CA ASP A 32 -8.35 5.02 -14.38
C ASP A 32 -6.86 4.84 -14.03
N ALA A 33 -5.99 5.66 -14.61
CA ALA A 33 -4.55 5.55 -14.43
C ALA A 33 -4.13 5.65 -12.95
N THR A 34 -4.71 6.62 -12.22
CA THR A 34 -4.39 6.85 -10.80
C THR A 34 -4.78 5.65 -9.93
N LYS A 35 -5.99 5.10 -10.11
CA LYS A 35 -6.44 3.91 -9.40
C LYS A 35 -5.60 2.68 -9.74
N ARG A 36 -5.20 2.49 -11.00
CA ARG A 36 -4.33 1.37 -11.38
C ARG A 36 -2.96 1.49 -10.75
N GLU A 37 -2.38 2.68 -10.72
CA GLU A 37 -1.09 2.91 -10.07
C GLU A 37 -1.18 2.62 -8.56
N LEU A 38 -2.19 3.18 -7.88
CA LEU A 38 -2.43 2.92 -6.46
C LEU A 38 -2.62 1.43 -6.17
N LYS A 39 -3.39 0.73 -7.02
CA LYS A 39 -3.62 -0.70 -6.90
C LYS A 39 -2.35 -1.52 -7.16
N GLY A 40 -1.51 -1.10 -8.10
CA GLY A 40 -0.19 -1.69 -8.33
C GLY A 40 0.71 -1.59 -7.10
N ILE A 41 0.73 -0.43 -6.44
CA ILE A 41 1.45 -0.23 -5.17
C ILE A 41 0.93 -1.20 -4.10
N LEU A 42 -0.38 -1.34 -3.93
CA LEU A 42 -0.96 -2.29 -2.97
C LEU A 42 -0.49 -3.73 -3.21
N TYR A 43 -0.51 -4.20 -4.45
CA TYR A 43 -0.03 -5.54 -4.79
C TYR A 43 1.44 -5.72 -4.44
N ILE A 44 2.29 -4.76 -4.80
CA ILE A 44 3.72 -4.82 -4.51
C ILE A 44 3.97 -4.81 -3.00
N LEU A 45 3.30 -3.94 -2.24
CA LEU A 45 3.43 -3.89 -0.79
C LEU A 45 2.96 -5.19 -0.13
N LYS A 46 1.84 -5.78 -0.57
CA LYS A 46 1.37 -7.09 -0.10
C LYS A 46 2.43 -8.18 -0.34
N ARG A 47 3.02 -8.23 -1.53
CA ARG A 47 4.08 -9.22 -1.87
C ARG A 47 5.35 -9.01 -1.08
N LEU A 48 5.70 -7.76 -0.80
CA LEU A 48 6.92 -7.39 -0.08
C LEU A 48 6.71 -7.18 1.42
N ARG A 49 5.51 -7.49 1.96
CA ARG A 49 5.13 -7.24 3.36
C ARG A 49 6.16 -7.75 4.36
N ASN A 50 6.68 -8.97 4.15
CA ASN A 50 7.69 -9.57 5.02
C ASN A 50 9.05 -8.86 5.01
N TYR A 51 9.34 -8.06 3.98
CA TYR A 51 10.56 -7.25 3.87
C TYR A 51 10.35 -5.82 4.38
N LEU A 52 9.13 -5.28 4.24
CA LEU A 52 8.84 -3.86 4.47
C LEU A 52 8.22 -3.57 5.83
N TYR A 53 7.60 -4.56 6.49
CA TYR A 53 7.08 -4.36 7.83
C TYR A 53 8.19 -4.06 8.83
N ASN A 54 7.96 -3.02 9.63
CA ASN A 54 8.90 -2.46 10.61
C ASN A 54 10.23 -1.96 10.00
N ALA A 55 10.28 -1.77 8.68
CA ALA A 55 11.43 -1.20 8.00
C ALA A 55 11.03 0.14 7.38
N TYR A 56 11.81 1.19 7.64
CA TYR A 56 11.64 2.46 6.96
C TYR A 56 12.15 2.35 5.52
N PHE A 57 11.34 2.77 4.54
CA PHE A 57 11.73 2.78 3.13
C PHE A 57 11.26 4.03 2.38
N ILE A 58 11.74 4.16 1.14
CA ILE A 58 11.29 5.20 0.22
C ILE A 58 10.38 4.54 -0.82
N LEU A 59 9.13 4.99 -0.89
CA LEU A 59 8.18 4.60 -1.93
C LEU A 59 8.28 5.59 -3.08
N GLU A 60 8.75 5.15 -4.25
CA GLU A 60 8.84 6.01 -5.43
C GLU A 60 7.77 5.66 -6.45
N THR A 61 7.06 6.68 -6.95
CA THR A 61 6.07 6.58 -8.04
C THR A 61 6.17 7.77 -8.97
N ASP A 62 5.80 7.61 -10.23
CA ASP A 62 5.70 8.70 -11.20
C ASP A 62 4.32 9.41 -11.16
N ALA A 63 3.37 8.90 -10.37
CA ALA A 63 2.06 9.49 -10.19
C ALA A 63 2.05 10.54 -9.07
N LYS A 64 2.32 11.80 -9.42
CA LYS A 64 2.27 12.94 -8.49
C LYS A 64 0.97 13.04 -7.69
N VAL A 65 -0.16 12.74 -8.33
CA VAL A 65 -1.48 12.79 -7.67
C VAL A 65 -1.55 11.86 -6.46
N LEU A 66 -0.89 10.70 -6.50
CA LEU A 66 -0.85 9.77 -5.36
C LEU A 66 -0.03 10.31 -4.19
N ILE A 67 1.01 11.08 -4.48
CA ILE A 67 1.84 11.73 -3.45
C ILE A 67 0.98 12.70 -2.66
N ASP A 68 0.22 13.55 -3.36
CA ASP A 68 -0.66 14.53 -2.71
C ASP A 68 -1.79 13.83 -1.93
N GLN A 69 -2.33 12.73 -2.46
CA GLN A 69 -3.37 11.95 -1.78
C GLN A 69 -2.85 11.24 -0.52
N ILE A 70 -1.68 10.60 -0.59
CA ILE A 70 -1.10 9.86 0.54
C ILE A 70 -0.60 10.80 1.63
N ASN A 71 -0.03 11.95 1.27
CA ASN A 71 0.40 12.97 2.24
C ASN A 71 -0.76 13.78 2.84
N GLY A 72 -2.01 13.52 2.44
CA GLY A 72 -3.18 14.25 2.94
C GLY A 72 -3.23 15.72 2.48
N ALA A 73 -2.51 16.08 1.41
CA ALA A 73 -2.48 17.43 0.85
C ALA A 73 -3.66 17.73 -0.08
N HIS A 74 -4.50 16.71 -0.38
CA HIS A 74 -5.68 16.85 -1.22
C HIS A 74 -6.84 17.46 -0.42
N LYS A 75 -7.48 18.51 -0.97
CA LYS A 75 -8.59 19.22 -0.30
C LYS A 75 -9.89 18.42 -0.25
N ASP A 76 -10.07 17.52 -1.21
CA ASP A 76 -11.24 16.65 -1.31
C ASP A 76 -10.93 15.26 -0.76
N ILE A 77 -11.87 14.73 0.03
CA ILE A 77 -11.79 13.35 0.54
C ILE A 77 -11.96 12.39 -0.65
N PRO A 78 -11.01 11.47 -0.90
CA PRO A 78 -11.17 10.49 -1.96
C PRO A 78 -12.39 9.58 -1.74
N ALA A 79 -12.84 8.91 -2.80
CA ALA A 79 -13.88 7.89 -2.69
C ALA A 79 -13.49 6.84 -1.64
N ALA A 80 -14.48 6.31 -0.90
CA ALA A 80 -14.26 5.40 0.23
C ALA A 80 -13.32 4.23 -0.08
N LEU A 81 -13.40 3.67 -1.29
CA LEU A 81 -12.49 2.62 -1.77
C LEU A 81 -11.01 3.07 -1.78
N VAL A 82 -10.74 4.26 -2.33
CA VAL A 82 -9.39 4.84 -2.44
C VAL A 82 -8.88 5.19 -1.04
N THR A 83 -9.73 5.75 -0.18
CA THR A 83 -9.37 6.05 1.21
C THR A 83 -8.97 4.78 1.95
N ARG A 84 -9.71 3.68 1.78
CA ARG A 84 -9.37 2.38 2.39
C ARG A 84 -8.01 1.86 1.93
N TRP A 85 -7.73 1.96 0.63
CA TRP A 85 -6.44 1.60 0.06
C TRP A 85 -5.29 2.46 0.59
N ILE A 86 -5.48 3.77 0.69
CA ILE A 86 -4.49 4.67 1.28
C ILE A 86 -4.26 4.31 2.75
N SER A 87 -5.32 4.05 3.53
CA SER A 87 -5.18 3.64 4.94
C SER A 87 -4.33 2.38 5.09
N TYR A 88 -4.46 1.39 4.20
CA TYR A 88 -3.60 0.21 4.20
C TYR A 88 -2.13 0.55 3.91
N ILE A 89 -1.88 1.42 2.93
CA ILE A 89 -0.51 1.85 2.61
C ILE A 89 0.11 2.57 3.80
N LEU A 90 -0.65 3.40 4.51
CA LEU A 90 -0.22 4.14 5.70
C LEU A 90 0.08 3.24 6.92
N LEU A 91 -0.16 1.93 6.84
CA LEU A 91 0.30 0.97 7.86
C LEU A 91 1.81 0.69 7.77
N PHE A 92 2.43 1.02 6.65
CA PHE A 92 3.86 0.88 6.42
C PHE A 92 4.61 2.15 6.85
N ASP A 93 5.87 1.99 7.22
CA ASP A 93 6.75 3.12 7.57
C ASP A 93 7.57 3.57 6.35
N PHE A 94 7.21 4.71 5.75
CA PHE A 94 7.85 5.16 4.51
C PHE A 94 7.79 6.68 4.31
N GLU A 95 8.67 7.16 3.43
CA GLU A 95 8.52 8.44 2.73
C GLU A 95 8.14 8.20 1.27
N ILE A 96 7.11 8.89 0.78
CA ILE A 96 6.74 8.85 -0.64
C ILE A 96 7.45 9.95 -1.42
N ARG A 97 8.06 9.58 -2.56
CA ARG A 97 8.78 10.51 -3.45
C ARG A 97 8.33 10.38 -4.89
N HIS A 98 8.30 11.50 -5.59
CA HIS A 98 8.13 11.51 -7.03
C HIS A 98 9.42 11.09 -7.72
N ILE A 99 9.33 10.11 -8.62
CA ILE A 99 10.38 9.82 -9.60
C ILE A 99 9.87 10.15 -11.01
N PRO A 100 10.60 10.94 -11.81
CA PRO A 100 10.26 11.12 -13.22
C PRO A 100 10.14 9.78 -13.97
N GLY A 101 9.12 9.64 -14.82
CA GLY A 101 8.85 8.38 -15.54
C GLY A 101 10.01 7.90 -16.41
N ASP A 102 10.82 8.80 -16.95
CA ASP A 102 12.06 8.49 -17.70
C ASP A 102 13.15 7.87 -16.82
N LYS A 103 13.08 8.07 -15.50
CA LYS A 103 13.94 7.42 -14.50
C LYS A 103 13.30 6.16 -13.92
N ASN A 104 11.99 5.93 -14.14
CA ASN A 104 11.25 4.75 -13.69
C ASN A 104 11.22 3.60 -14.72
N LYS A 105 12.27 3.48 -15.56
CA LYS A 105 12.29 2.55 -16.70
C LYS A 105 12.11 1.08 -16.33
N VAL A 106 12.57 0.68 -15.14
CA VAL A 106 12.48 -0.72 -14.69
C VAL A 106 11.03 -1.08 -14.38
N ALA A 107 10.34 -0.28 -13.57
CA ALA A 107 8.93 -0.51 -13.25
C ALA A 107 8.06 -0.41 -14.52
N ASP A 108 8.34 0.57 -15.38
CA ASP A 108 7.65 0.74 -16.66
C ASP A 108 7.86 -0.44 -17.61
N GLY A 109 9.09 -0.95 -17.71
CA GLY A 109 9.38 -2.15 -18.49
C GLY A 109 8.63 -3.39 -17.97
N LEU A 110 8.57 -3.55 -16.64
CA LEU A 110 7.84 -4.65 -15.99
C LEU A 110 6.32 -4.53 -16.17
N SER A 111 5.76 -3.32 -16.18
CA SER A 111 4.32 -3.10 -16.38
C SER A 111 3.88 -3.21 -17.84
N ARG A 112 4.82 -3.17 -18.80
CA ARG A 112 4.57 -3.25 -20.26
C ARG A 112 5.05 -4.55 -20.92
N ARG A 113 5.70 -5.45 -20.19
CA ARG A 113 6.18 -6.72 -20.76
C ARG A 113 5.00 -7.59 -21.28
N PRO A 114 5.25 -8.50 -22.24
CA PRO A 114 4.27 -9.51 -22.62
C PRO A 114 3.84 -10.36 -21.43
N LYS A 115 2.57 -10.77 -21.43
CA LYS A 115 2.00 -11.66 -20.43
C LYS A 115 2.63 -13.05 -20.56
N ALA A 116 3.02 -13.63 -19.44
CA ALA A 116 3.49 -15.00 -19.32
C ALA A 116 2.38 -15.89 -18.73
N PRO A 117 2.37 -17.21 -18.99
CA PRO A 117 1.39 -18.12 -18.39
C PRO A 117 1.35 -18.06 -16.86
N SER A 118 2.51 -17.91 -16.21
CA SER A 118 2.62 -17.78 -14.75
C SER A 118 1.90 -16.55 -14.18
N ASP A 119 1.69 -15.51 -14.99
CA ASP A 119 1.02 -14.29 -14.52
C ASP A 119 -0.44 -14.54 -14.18
N TYR A 120 -1.07 -15.57 -14.77
CA TYR A 120 -2.44 -15.94 -14.49
C TYR A 120 -2.55 -16.69 -13.15
N ASP A 121 -1.56 -17.53 -12.83
CA ASP A 121 -1.47 -18.20 -11.53
C ASP A 121 -1.29 -17.15 -10.42
N ASP A 122 -0.37 -16.20 -10.63
CA ASP A 122 -0.16 -15.07 -9.73
C ASP A 122 -1.45 -14.23 -9.56
N GLN A 123 -2.16 -13.94 -10.64
CA GLN A 123 -3.43 -13.20 -10.61
C GLN A 123 -4.48 -13.91 -9.75
N MET A 124 -4.50 -15.24 -9.72
CA MET A 124 -5.41 -15.99 -8.84
C MET A 124 -5.06 -15.81 -7.36
N LEU A 125 -3.77 -15.80 -7.02
CA LEU A 125 -3.28 -15.53 -5.65
C LEU A 125 -3.58 -14.10 -5.17
N GLU A 126 -3.77 -13.19 -6.12
CA GLU A 126 -4.07 -11.78 -5.86
C GLU A 126 -5.56 -11.48 -5.59
N GLN A 127 -6.46 -12.44 -5.79
CA GLN A 127 -7.89 -12.24 -5.52
C GLN A 127 -8.17 -11.88 -4.05
N GLY A 128 -7.36 -12.41 -3.11
CA GLY A 128 -7.52 -12.19 -1.67
C GLY A 128 -7.01 -10.84 -1.14
N LEU A 129 -6.60 -9.90 -2.01
CA LEU A 129 -6.03 -8.62 -1.55
C LEU A 129 -7.04 -7.80 -0.74
N GLU A 130 -8.31 -7.77 -1.16
CA GLU A 130 -9.30 -6.94 -0.49
C GLU A 130 -9.65 -7.46 0.91
N GLU A 131 -9.73 -8.77 1.07
CA GLU A 131 -9.94 -9.45 2.35
C GLU A 131 -8.77 -9.22 3.30
N VAL A 132 -7.53 -9.21 2.80
CA VAL A 132 -6.33 -8.89 3.60
C VAL A 132 -6.39 -7.45 4.09
N ILE A 133 -6.73 -6.49 3.22
CA ILE A 133 -6.88 -5.08 3.59
C ILE A 133 -7.96 -4.92 4.66
N ASP A 134 -9.12 -5.55 4.45
CA ASP A 134 -10.24 -5.48 5.39
C ASP A 134 -9.89 -6.09 6.74
N PHE A 135 -9.20 -7.23 6.75
CA PHE A 135 -8.73 -7.86 7.97
C PHE A 135 -7.78 -6.93 8.75
N GLU A 136 -6.73 -6.41 8.12
CA GLU A 136 -5.75 -5.56 8.79
C GLU A 136 -6.37 -4.27 9.36
N LEU A 137 -7.20 -3.59 8.57
CA LEU A 137 -7.84 -2.36 9.02
C LEU A 137 -8.87 -2.60 10.14
N ASN A 138 -9.57 -3.73 10.10
CA ASN A 138 -10.52 -4.09 11.15
C ASN A 138 -9.81 -4.44 12.46
N GLU A 139 -8.68 -5.14 12.43
CA GLU A 139 -7.90 -5.43 13.64
C GLU A 139 -7.41 -4.14 14.30
N ILE A 140 -6.85 -3.20 13.53
CA ILE A 140 -6.45 -1.89 14.05
C ILE A 140 -7.63 -1.13 14.64
N ARG A 141 -8.78 -1.15 13.96
CA ARG A 141 -10.00 -0.51 14.47
C ARG A 141 -10.44 -1.13 15.81
N ARG A 142 -10.35 -2.46 15.96
CA ARG A 142 -10.67 -3.16 17.21
C ARG A 142 -9.72 -2.75 18.34
N GLU A 143 -8.42 -2.69 18.07
CA GLU A 143 -7.41 -2.23 19.03
C GLU A 143 -7.66 -0.78 19.47
N LEU A 144 -7.89 0.13 18.52
CA LEU A 144 -8.19 1.53 18.81
C LEU A 144 -9.47 1.70 19.63
N ASN A 145 -10.51 0.90 19.36
CA ASN A 145 -11.74 0.92 20.16
C ASN A 145 -11.49 0.38 21.58
N GLY A 146 -10.66 -0.65 21.71
CA GLY A 146 -10.24 -1.19 23.01
C GLY A 146 -9.44 -0.20 23.84
N LEU A 147 -8.56 0.59 23.20
CA LEU A 147 -7.82 1.68 23.85
C LEU A 147 -8.78 2.79 24.31
N ARG A 148 -9.63 3.30 23.41
CA ARG A 148 -10.61 4.34 23.76
C ARG A 148 -11.48 3.93 24.94
N LEU A 149 -11.99 2.70 24.96
CA LEU A 149 -12.84 2.25 26.08
C LEU A 149 -12.08 2.19 27.42
N LYS A 150 -10.79 1.84 27.42
CA LYS A 150 -9.97 1.84 28.65
C LYS A 150 -9.75 3.25 29.20
N ASP A 151 -9.62 4.25 28.34
CA ASP A 151 -9.45 5.65 28.75
C ASP A 151 -10.73 6.25 29.40
N TYR A 152 -11.90 5.65 29.17
CA TYR A 152 -13.19 6.07 29.77
C TYR A 152 -13.66 5.20 30.95
N LEU A 153 -12.96 4.12 31.32
CA LEU A 153 -13.35 3.20 32.40
C LEU A 153 -12.57 3.40 33.72
N ILE A 154 -11.78 4.47 33.85
CA ILE A 154 -10.95 4.74 35.05
C ILE A 154 -11.61 5.72 36.05
N GLU A 155 -12.83 6.23 35.82
CA GLU A 155 -13.44 7.24 36.69
C GLU A 155 -14.61 6.79 37.60
N ASP A 156 -14.87 5.50 37.80
CA ASP A 156 -16.02 5.05 38.63
C ASP A 156 -15.68 4.02 39.72
N TYR A 157 -14.60 4.25 40.49
CA TYR A 157 -14.43 3.58 41.80
C TYR A 157 -13.85 4.53 42.85
N SER A 158 -14.69 5.43 43.36
CA SER A 158 -14.59 5.88 44.74
C SER A 158 -15.97 6.33 45.23
N GLU A 159 -16.93 5.39 45.33
CA GLU A 159 -18.01 5.59 46.29
C GLU A 159 -17.41 5.47 47.69
N GLU A 160 -17.44 6.62 48.34
CA GLU A 160 -17.10 6.91 49.72
C GLU A 160 -17.58 5.80 50.66
N SER A 161 -16.64 5.05 51.19
CA SER A 161 -16.78 4.49 52.52
C SER A 161 -16.84 5.66 53.50
N HIS A 162 -18.03 6.01 54.01
CA HIS A 162 -18.28 6.41 55.40
C HIS A 162 -19.78 6.47 55.74
#